data_AF-A0A7Y2GV08-F1
#
_entry.id   AF-A0A7Y2GV08-F1
#
_cell.length_a   1.000
_cell.length_b   1.000
_cell.length_c   1.000
_cell.angle_alpha   90.00
_cell.angle_beta   90.00
_cell.angle_gamma   90.00
#
_symmetry.space_group_name_H-M   'P 1'
#
loop_
_entity.id
_entity.type
_entity.pdbx_description
1 polymer ?
#
loop_
_entity_poly.entity_id
_entity_poly.type
_entity_poly.pdbx_seq_one_letter_code
_entity_poly.pdbx_strand_id
1 'polypeptide(L)'
;MFQAIMPLMLTKITVVLFALVLLLLGILLILVPWVNLSGVGDWGDNYLLALVVENTGLPIVKTIVASAWFRGAVTGLGVFNILLAFWEIANFRKSVEMLEGTGT
;
A
#
# COMPACT_ATOMS: atom_id res chain seq x y z
N MET A 1 -32.80 -6.29 -16.08
CA MET A 1 -31.87 -7.39 -15.75
C MET A 1 -30.41 -6.97 -15.97
N PHE A 2 -29.98 -6.60 -17.19
CA PHE A 2 -28.62 -6.14 -17.48
C PHE A 2 -28.15 -4.92 -16.65
N GLN A 3 -29.06 -3.95 -16.43
CA GLN A 3 -28.82 -2.75 -15.60
C GLN A 3 -28.53 -3.06 -14.11
N ALA A 4 -28.97 -4.21 -13.59
CA ALA A 4 -28.70 -4.64 -12.20
C ALA A 4 -27.46 -5.55 -12.08
N ILE A 5 -27.05 -6.21 -13.18
CA ILE A 5 -25.89 -7.12 -13.20
C ILE A 5 -24.58 -6.33 -13.27
N MET A 6 -24.54 -5.22 -14.03
CA MET A 6 -23.35 -4.37 -14.12
C MET A 6 -22.84 -3.83 -12.77
N PRO A 7 -23.68 -3.22 -11.90
CA PRO A 7 -23.20 -2.73 -10.60
C PRO A 7 -22.76 -3.88 -9.68
N LEU A 8 -23.42 -5.04 -9.73
CA LEU A 8 -23.06 -6.23 -8.94
C LEU A 8 -21.67 -6.77 -9.31
N MET A 9 -21.39 -6.86 -10.62
CA MET A 9 -20.07 -7.28 -11.10
C MET A 9 -19.00 -6.24 -10.77
N LEU A 10 -19.32 -4.94 -10.86
CA LEU A 10 -18.42 -3.85 -10.54
C LEU A 10 -18.01 -3.86 -9.05
N THR A 11 -18.95 -4.08 -8.13
CA THR A 11 -18.65 -4.15 -6.69
C THR A 11 -17.63 -5.25 -6.38
N LYS A 12 -17.87 -6.45 -6.91
CA LYS A 12 -16.96 -7.60 -6.71
C LYS A 12 -15.57 -7.33 -7.28
N ILE A 13 -15.50 -6.74 -8.47
CA ILE A 13 -14.22 -6.35 -9.09
C ILE A 13 -13.51 -5.31 -8.21
N THR A 14 -14.21 -4.31 -7.69
CA THR A 14 -13.63 -3.28 -6.81
C THR A 14 -13.02 -3.89 -5.56
N VAL A 15 -13.71 -4.82 -4.89
CA VAL A 15 -13.18 -5.51 -3.69
C VAL A 15 -11.91 -6.29 -4.03
N VAL A 16 -11.89 -7.02 -5.15
CA VAL A 16 -10.70 -7.75 -5.59
C VAL A 16 -9.56 -6.81 -5.92
N LEU A 17 -9.83 -5.72 -6.66
CA LEU A 17 -8.82 -4.71 -7.00
C LEU A 17 -8.25 -4.04 -5.75
N PHE A 18 -9.10 -3.73 -4.77
CA PHE A 18 -8.68 -3.16 -3.50
C PHE A 18 -7.74 -4.12 -2.75
N ALA A 19 -8.10 -5.39 -2.62
CA ALA A 19 -7.26 -6.41 -2.00
C ALA A 19 -5.92 -6.59 -2.75
N LEU A 20 -5.94 -6.56 -4.09
CA LEU A 20 -4.72 -6.64 -4.90
C LEU A 20 -3.81 -5.43 -4.72
N VAL A 21 -4.37 -4.22 -4.65
CA VAL A 21 -3.60 -2.99 -4.38
C VAL A 21 -2.97 -3.05 -3.00
N LEU A 22 -3.72 -3.46 -1.97
CA LEU A 22 -3.18 -3.65 -0.62
C LEU A 22 -2.03 -4.67 -0.61
N LEU A 23 -2.20 -5.80 -1.29
CA LEU A 23 -1.17 -6.83 -1.36
C LEU A 23 0.10 -6.33 -2.07
N LEU A 24 -0.05 -5.71 -3.24
CA LEU A 24 1.08 -5.19 -4.03
C LEU A 24 1.79 -4.06 -3.27
N LEU A 25 1.05 -3.12 -2.71
CA LEU A 25 1.61 -2.03 -1.94
C LEU A 25 2.29 -2.55 -0.66
N GLY A 26 1.69 -3.56 -0.01
CA GLY A 26 2.27 -4.23 1.14
C GLY A 26 3.65 -4.83 0.84
N ILE A 27 3.75 -5.58 -0.26
CA ILE A 27 5.02 -6.16 -0.72
C ILE A 27 6.05 -5.07 -1.03
N LEU A 28 5.65 -4.00 -1.73
CA LEU A 28 6.55 -2.90 -2.06
C LEU A 28 7.06 -2.18 -0.80
N LEU A 29 6.19 -1.89 0.17
CA LEU A 29 6.58 -1.25 1.43
C LEU A 29 7.51 -2.14 2.28
N ILE A 30 7.38 -3.46 2.17
CA ILE A 30 8.30 -4.40 2.81
C ILE A 30 9.65 -4.43 2.09
N LEU A 31 9.69 -4.42 0.76
CA LEU A 31 10.93 -4.67 0.02
C LEU A 31 11.75 -3.40 -0.25
N VAL A 32 11.12 -2.33 -0.74
CA VAL A 32 11.78 -1.12 -1.22
C VAL A 32 12.77 -0.50 -0.21
N PRO A 33 12.50 -0.48 1.11
CA PRO A 33 13.43 0.08 2.08
C PRO A 33 14.71 -0.74 2.30
N TRP A 34 14.75 -2.00 1.85
CA TRP A 34 15.82 -2.96 2.19
C TRP A 34 16.60 -3.46 0.98
N VAL A 35 16.01 -3.43 -0.21
CA VAL A 35 16.66 -3.90 -1.43
C VAL A 35 16.92 -2.74 -2.38
N ASN A 36 18.12 -2.72 -2.94
CA ASN A 36 18.43 -1.83 -4.06
C ASN A 36 17.83 -2.43 -5.32
N LEU A 37 16.60 -2.04 -5.64
CA LEU A 37 15.88 -2.52 -6.81
C LEU A 37 16.33 -1.73 -8.05
N SER A 38 16.74 -2.45 -9.11
CA SER A 38 17.11 -1.85 -10.39
C SER A 38 15.97 -0.97 -10.90
N GLY A 39 16.23 0.34 -11.03
CA GLY A 39 15.27 1.35 -11.49
C GLY A 39 14.62 2.21 -10.39
N VAL A 40 14.70 1.82 -9.11
CA VAL A 40 14.15 2.58 -7.97
C VAL A 40 15.24 3.29 -7.16
N GLY A 41 16.49 2.80 -7.23
CA GLY A 41 17.63 3.40 -6.54
C GLY A 41 17.73 2.97 -5.07
N ASP A 42 18.66 3.56 -4.33
CA ASP A 42 18.81 3.31 -2.90
C ASP A 42 17.76 4.12 -2.12
N TRP A 43 17.05 3.45 -1.22
CA TRP A 43 16.06 4.05 -0.33
C TRP A 43 16.59 5.28 0.41
N GLY A 44 17.83 5.21 0.93
CA GLY A 44 18.45 6.28 1.69
C GLY A 44 19.11 7.36 0.82
N ASP A 45 19.17 7.16 -0.50
CA ASP A 45 19.91 8.02 -1.41
C ASP A 45 19.20 8.13 -2.77
N ASN A 46 18.17 8.98 -2.81
CA ASN A 46 17.36 9.22 -3.99
C ASN A 46 17.10 10.72 -4.23
N TYR A 47 16.76 11.06 -5.46
CA TYR A 47 16.54 12.45 -5.89
C TYR A 47 15.44 13.17 -5.10
N LEU A 48 14.35 12.48 -4.73
CA LEU A 48 13.27 13.08 -3.96
C LEU A 48 13.73 13.47 -2.55
N LEU A 49 14.48 12.59 -1.90
CA LEU A 49 15.05 12.87 -0.58
C LEU A 49 16.06 14.01 -0.64
N ALA A 50 16.88 14.08 -1.69
CA ALA A 50 17.78 15.20 -1.92
C ALA A 50 17.02 16.51 -2.09
N LEU A 51 15.95 16.52 -2.89
CA LEU A 51 15.09 17.68 -3.10
C LEU A 51 14.42 18.13 -1.79
N VAL A 52 13.96 17.20 -0.96
CA VAL A 52 13.36 17.53 0.36
C VAL A 52 14.41 18.14 1.28
N VAL A 53 15.63 17.58 1.33
CA VAL A 53 16.72 18.13 2.15
C VAL A 53 17.11 19.52 1.67
N GLU A 54 17.19 19.75 0.36
CA GLU A 54 17.50 21.06 -0.24
C GLU A 54 16.42 22.11 0.12
N ASN A 55 15.14 21.77 -0.05
CA ASN A 55 14.05 22.70 0.23
C ASN A 55 13.85 22.98 1.72
N THR A 56 14.12 22.00 2.59
CA THR A 56 13.96 22.16 4.05
C THR A 56 15.22 22.68 4.74
N GLY A 57 16.39 22.52 4.13
CA GLY A 57 17.69 22.80 4.75
C GLY A 57 18.04 21.84 5.89
N LEU A 58 17.31 20.72 6.06
CA LEU A 58 17.45 19.81 7.19
C LEU A 58 18.16 18.50 6.79
N PRO A 59 19.50 18.40 6.93
CA PRO A 59 20.23 17.19 6.54
C PRO A 59 19.85 15.96 7.39
N ILE A 60 19.30 16.18 8.60
CA ILE A 60 18.87 15.10 9.49
C ILE A 60 17.73 14.26 8.91
N VAL A 61 16.94 14.80 7.98
CA VAL A 61 15.87 14.06 7.30
C VAL A 61 16.43 12.85 6.57
N LYS A 62 17.58 12.99 5.89
CA LYS A 62 18.24 11.87 5.21
C LYS A 62 18.64 10.78 6.20
N THR A 63 19.22 11.16 7.34
CA THR A 63 19.64 10.22 8.39
C THR A 63 18.45 9.46 8.98
N ILE A 64 17.34 10.14 9.23
CA ILE A 64 16.12 9.52 9.77
C ILE A 64 15.55 8.53 8.74
N VAL A 65 15.36 8.95 7.48
CA VAL A 65 14.79 8.09 6.43
C VAL A 65 15.67 6.87 6.14
N ALA A 66 17.00 7.04 6.17
CA ALA A 66 17.94 5.96 5.98
C ALA A 66 18.03 5.00 7.18
N SER A 67 17.55 5.40 8.37
CA SER A 67 17.66 4.60 9.59
C SER A 67 16.87 3.28 9.53
N ALA A 68 17.38 2.25 10.20
CA ALA A 68 16.70 0.95 10.30
C ALA A 68 15.34 1.05 11.01
N TRP A 69 15.19 2.01 11.94
CA TRP A 69 13.91 2.27 12.61
C TRP A 69 12.84 2.76 11.63
N PHE A 70 13.18 3.73 10.77
CA PHE A 70 12.24 4.25 9.79
C PHE A 70 11.90 3.18 8.74
N ARG A 71 12.91 2.47 8.22
CA ARG A 71 12.71 1.32 7.31
C ARG A 71 11.80 0.26 7.93
N GLY A 72 12.01 -0.06 9.21
CA GLY A 72 11.18 -0.99 9.97
C GLY A 72 9.73 -0.51 10.14
N ALA A 73 9.51 0.78 10.39
CA ALA A 73 8.16 1.35 10.45
C ALA A 73 7.43 1.22 9.10
N VAL A 74 8.12 1.50 7.99
CA VAL A 74 7.58 1.34 6.62
C VAL A 74 7.26 -0.13 6.32
N THR A 75 8.13 -1.06 6.73
CA THR A 75 7.87 -2.50 6.63
C THR A 75 6.66 -2.93 7.47
N GLY A 76 6.51 -2.39 8.67
CA GLY A 76 5.34 -2.64 9.52
C GLY A 76 4.03 -2.22 8.84
N LEU A 77 4.01 -1.07 8.17
CA LEU A 77 2.88 -0.65 7.34
C LEU A 77 2.64 -1.62 6.18
N GLY A 78 3.71 -2.13 5.56
CA GLY A 78 3.61 -3.14 4.52
C GLY A 78 2.99 -4.46 4.99
N VAL A 79 3.40 -4.95 6.17
CA VAL A 79 2.81 -6.14 6.81
C VAL A 79 1.33 -5.89 7.12
N PHE A 80 0.99 -4.71 7.65
CA PHE A 80 -0.40 -4.35 7.92
C PHE A 80 -1.26 -4.37 6.65
N ASN A 81 -0.77 -3.83 5.53
CA ASN A 81 -1.47 -3.90 4.25
C ASN A 81 -1.69 -5.35 3.77
N ILE A 82 -0.70 -6.24 3.93
CA ILE A 82 -0.85 -7.65 3.59
C ILE A 82 -1.92 -8.31 4.46
N LEU A 83 -1.92 -8.05 5.76
CA LEU A 83 -2.93 -8.57 6.68
C LEU A 83 -4.34 -8.08 6.28
N LEU A 84 -4.48 -6.80 5.92
CA LEU A 84 -5.74 -6.25 5.43
C LEU A 84 -6.17 -6.90 4.11
N ALA A 85 -5.25 -7.14 3.17
CA ALA A 85 -5.57 -7.83 1.92
C ALA A 85 -6.12 -9.24 2.17
N PHE A 86 -5.49 -10.01 3.06
CA PHE A 86 -6.00 -11.32 3.45
C PHE A 86 -7.33 -11.24 4.20
N TRP A 87 -7.50 -10.25 5.07
CA TRP A 87 -8.76 -10.00 5.76
C TRP A 87 -9.90 -9.73 4.76
N GLU A 88 -9.64 -8.91 3.75
CA GLU A 88 -10.60 -8.55 2.70
C GLU A 88 -11.03 -9.79 1.90
N ILE A 89 -10.08 -10.65 1.55
CA ILE A 89 -10.36 -11.90 0.83
C ILE A 89 -11.17 -12.86 1.73
N ALA A 90 -10.82 -12.99 3.00
CA ALA A 90 -11.54 -13.84 3.95
C ALA A 90 -12.98 -13.36 4.21
N ASN A 91 -13.20 -12.03 4.20
CA ASN A 91 -14.49 -11.40 4.48
C ASN A 91 -15.19 -10.90 3.20
N PHE A 92 -14.80 -11.43 2.03
CA PHE A 92 -15.23 -10.93 0.72
C PHE A 92 -16.75 -10.73 0.60
N ARG A 93 -17.54 -11.68 1.09
CA ARG A 93 -19.02 -11.59 1.06
C ARG A 93 -19.53 -10.37 1.81
N LYS A 94 -19.02 -10.14 3.01
CA LYS A 94 -19.40 -9.00 3.86
C LYS A 94 -18.96 -7.68 3.24
N SER A 95 -17.76 -7.63 2.64
CA SER A 95 -17.28 -6.45 1.93
C SER A 95 -18.14 -6.09 0.72
N VAL A 96 -18.57 -7.09 -0.05
CA VAL A 96 -19.49 -6.90 -1.18
C VAL A 96 -20.85 -6.40 -0.69
N GLU A 97 -21.42 -7.02 0.36
CA GLU A 97 -22.70 -6.61 0.97
C GLU A 97 -22.67 -5.18 1.53
N MET A 98 -21.55 -4.76 2.14
CA MET A 98 -21.35 -3.38 2.61
C MET A 98 -21.34 -2.36 1.46
N LEU A 99 -20.69 -2.69 0.34
CA LEU A 99 -20.64 -1.82 -0.84
C LEU A 99 -21.96 -1.81 -1.63
N GLU A 100 -22.77 -2.86 -1.52
CA GLU A 100 -24.12 -2.94 -2.08
C GLU A 100 -25.17 -2.21 -1.23
N GLY A 101 -24.83 -1.79 -0.01
CA GLY A 101 -25.76 -1.10 0.91
C GLY A 101 -26.83 -2.02 1.50
N THR A 102 -26.66 -3.34 1.41
CA THR A 102 -27.58 -4.37 1.93
C THR A 102 -27.22 -4.86 3.34
N GLY A 103 -26.10 -4.37 3.90
CA GLY A 103 -25.67 -4.67 5.27
C GLY A 103 -26.43 -3.84 6.32
N THR A 104 -27.55 -4.37 6.81
CA THR A 104 -28.18 -4.00 8.09
C THR A 104 -28.32 -5.22 8.98
#